data_AF-A0A327ZU13-F1
#
_entry.id   AF-A0A327ZU13-F1
#
_cell.length_a   1.000
_cell.length_b   1.000
_cell.length_c   1.000
_cell.angle_alpha   90.00
_cell.angle_beta   90.00
_cell.angle_gamma   90.00
#
_symmetry.space_group_name_H-M   'P 1'
#
loop_
_entity.id
_entity.type
_entity.pdbx_description
1 polymer ?
#
loop_
_entity_poly.entity_id
_entity_poly.type
_entity_poly.pdbx_seq_one_letter_code
_entity_poly.pdbx_strand_id
1 'polypeptide(L)'
;MHIEADGISFEHLSILKFYLLGTDLRMVYILLAFMSFDIMTGIFKAWQQHNLWSRKSMFGYSRKLLIFGIVIMANLMDQILELNGVLSIATILYYIGNEGLSIVENLVILGVPVPEFLAEKLAILANGKRSITTDIKEEFSTKNSPDLPGGEVEVKVKVEPEEIKAMNSKYGMEMYSNDKKG
;
A
#
# COMPACT_ATOMS: atom_id res chain seq x y z
N MET A 1 -38.74 -32.30 1.24
CA MET A 1 -37.84 -32.20 2.41
C MET A 1 -37.11 -30.88 2.27
N HIS A 2 -37.71 -29.80 2.78
CA HIS A 2 -37.08 -28.48 2.82
C HIS A 2 -36.18 -28.45 4.03
N ILE A 3 -34.87 -28.59 3.79
CA ILE A 3 -33.88 -28.34 4.82
C ILE A 3 -33.64 -26.84 4.80
N GLU A 4 -34.37 -26.12 5.64
CA GLU A 4 -34.02 -24.75 6.03
C GLU A 4 -32.73 -24.85 6.84
N ALA A 5 -31.60 -24.63 6.15
CA ALA A 5 -30.37 -24.27 6.82
C ALA A 5 -30.48 -22.80 7.22
N ASP A 6 -30.47 -22.56 8.53
CA ASP A 6 -30.40 -21.28 9.23
C ASP A 6 -30.07 -20.05 8.35
N GLY A 7 -31.06 -19.17 8.20
CA GLY A 7 -30.87 -17.77 8.59
C GLY A 7 -30.33 -16.77 7.57
N ILE A 8 -30.22 -17.08 6.28
CA ILE A 8 -30.08 -16.04 5.23
C ILE A 8 -30.93 -16.43 4.02
N SER A 9 -32.16 -15.93 3.96
CA SER A 9 -32.99 -16.08 2.76
C SER A 9 -32.28 -15.45 1.56
N PHE A 10 -32.43 -16.06 0.39
CA PHE A 10 -31.89 -15.51 -0.87
C PHE A 10 -32.34 -14.06 -1.11
N GLU A 11 -33.49 -13.66 -0.54
CA GLU A 11 -33.97 -12.28 -0.58
C GLU A 11 -33.09 -11.30 0.19
N HIS A 12 -32.63 -11.65 1.40
CA HIS A 12 -31.72 -10.79 2.16
C HIS A 12 -30.38 -10.59 1.42
N LEU A 13 -29.87 -11.62 0.74
CA LEU A 13 -28.70 -11.48 -0.12
C LEU A 13 -28.96 -10.60 -1.33
N SER A 14 -30.18 -10.64 -1.88
CA SER A 14 -30.58 -9.81 -3.01
C SER A 14 -30.62 -8.33 -2.63
N ILE A 15 -31.24 -8.02 -1.50
CA ILE A 15 -31.36 -6.66 -0.95
C ILE A 15 -29.98 -6.11 -0.59
N LEU A 16 -29.14 -6.93 0.06
CA LEU A 16 -27.78 -6.54 0.41
C LEU A 16 -26.92 -6.29 -0.82
N LYS A 17 -27.01 -7.16 -1.85
CA LYS A 17 -26.30 -6.96 -3.11
C LYS A 17 -26.71 -5.66 -3.79
N PHE A 18 -28.01 -5.39 -3.86
CA PHE A 18 -28.54 -4.16 -4.44
C PHE A 18 -28.04 -2.92 -3.67
N TYR A 19 -28.06 -2.98 -2.34
CA TYR A 19 -27.67 -1.86 -1.49
C TYR A 19 -26.15 -1.59 -1.52
N LEU A 20 -25.34 -2.64 -1.38
CA LEU A 20 -23.88 -2.51 -1.28
C LEU A 20 -23.19 -2.31 -2.63
N LEU A 21 -23.66 -2.98 -3.67
CA LEU A 21 -23.00 -3.01 -4.99
C LEU A 21 -23.75 -2.20 -6.06
N GLY A 22 -24.95 -1.71 -5.75
CA GLY A 22 -25.76 -0.93 -6.67
C GLY A 22 -26.56 -1.77 -7.67
N THR A 23 -27.29 -1.08 -8.54
CA THR A 23 -28.15 -1.66 -9.57
C THR A 23 -27.38 -2.20 -10.78
N ASP A 24 -26.27 -1.56 -11.14
CA ASP A 24 -25.46 -1.96 -12.30
C ASP A 24 -24.23 -2.76 -11.86
N LEU A 25 -24.42 -4.07 -11.74
CA LEU A 25 -23.37 -5.01 -11.33
C LEU A 25 -22.33 -5.29 -12.42
N ARG A 26 -22.52 -4.79 -13.66
CA ARG A 26 -21.65 -5.14 -14.80
C ARG A 26 -20.20 -4.74 -14.57
N MET A 27 -19.97 -3.56 -13.99
CA MET A 27 -18.61 -3.09 -13.69
C MET A 27 -17.94 -3.94 -12.60
N VAL A 28 -18.69 -4.33 -11.58
CA VAL A 28 -18.21 -5.22 -10.52
C VAL A 28 -17.86 -6.60 -11.08
N TYR A 29 -18.63 -7.13 -12.03
CA TYR A 29 -18.32 -8.39 -12.70
C TYR A 29 -17.05 -8.34 -13.53
N ILE A 30 -16.78 -7.22 -14.22
CA ILE A 30 -15.51 -7.04 -14.94
C ILE A 30 -14.34 -7.03 -13.95
N LEU A 31 -14.45 -6.29 -12.84
CA LEU A 31 -13.44 -6.30 -11.79
C LEU A 31 -13.19 -7.71 -11.22
N LEU A 32 -14.27 -8.46 -10.97
CA LEU A 32 -14.18 -9.84 -10.51
C LEU A 32 -13.43 -10.72 -11.52
N ALA A 33 -13.73 -10.59 -12.80
CA ALA A 33 -13.06 -11.35 -13.87
C ALA A 33 -11.55 -11.05 -13.92
N PHE A 34 -11.17 -9.77 -13.81
CA PHE A 34 -9.76 -9.37 -13.73
C PHE A 34 -9.07 -9.95 -12.48
N MET A 35 -9.72 -9.88 -11.31
CA MET A 35 -9.19 -10.49 -10.09
C MET A 35 -9.03 -12.01 -10.21
N SER A 36 -10.01 -12.70 -10.80
CA SER A 36 -9.93 -14.14 -11.03
C SER A 36 -8.77 -14.49 -11.96
N PHE A 37 -8.59 -13.74 -13.05
CA PHE A 37 -7.48 -13.94 -13.98
C PHE A 37 -6.12 -13.66 -13.31
N ASP A 38 -6.02 -12.62 -12.47
CA ASP A 38 -4.81 -12.34 -11.71
C ASP A 38 -4.47 -13.48 -10.74
N ILE A 39 -5.47 -14.02 -10.03
CA ILE A 39 -5.26 -15.17 -9.13
C ILE A 39 -4.77 -16.38 -9.93
N MET A 40 -5.39 -16.67 -11.09
CA MET A 40 -4.96 -17.77 -11.95
C MET A 40 -3.52 -17.59 -12.42
N THR A 41 -3.17 -16.44 -12.99
CA THR A 41 -1.81 -16.14 -13.45
C THR A 41 -0.78 -16.16 -12.31
N GLY A 42 -1.18 -15.70 -11.12
CA GLY A 42 -0.37 -15.77 -9.91
C GLY A 42 -0.08 -17.21 -9.46
N ILE A 43 -1.06 -18.11 -9.56
CA ILE A 43 -0.88 -19.54 -9.28
C ILE A 43 0.09 -20.17 -10.29
N PHE A 44 -0.07 -19.89 -11.60
CA PHE A 44 0.84 -20.38 -12.63
C PHE A 44 2.28 -19.91 -12.38
N LYS A 45 2.47 -18.62 -12.06
CA LYS A 45 3.77 -18.05 -11.71
C LYS A 45 4.39 -18.77 -10.50
N ALA A 46 3.60 -18.99 -9.46
CA ALA A 46 4.07 -19.64 -8.24
C ALA A 46 4.46 -21.11 -8.48
N TRP A 47 3.77 -21.80 -9.40
CA TRP A 47 4.14 -23.15 -9.84
C TRP A 47 5.47 -23.17 -10.57
N GLN A 48 5.71 -22.22 -11.50
CA GLN A 48 6.97 -22.10 -12.23
C GLN A 48 8.16 -21.75 -11.32
N GLN A 49 7.94 -20.90 -10.30
CA GLN A 49 8.99 -20.50 -9.35
C GLN A 49 9.16 -21.45 -8.16
N HIS A 50 8.39 -22.55 -8.10
CA HIS A 50 8.33 -23.50 -6.98
C HIS A 50 8.15 -22.83 -5.59
N ASN A 51 7.55 -21.63 -5.55
CA ASN A 51 7.45 -20.80 -4.35
C ASN A 51 6.00 -20.36 -4.13
N LEU A 52 5.20 -21.28 -3.59
CA LEU A 52 3.77 -21.07 -3.33
C LEU A 52 3.49 -20.16 -2.12
N TRP A 53 4.43 -20.06 -1.18
CA TRP A 53 4.21 -19.47 0.14
C TRP A 53 5.25 -18.40 0.46
N SER A 54 5.25 -17.30 -0.31
CA SER A 54 6.02 -16.12 0.09
C SER A 54 5.16 -15.21 0.97
N ARG A 55 5.75 -14.62 2.02
CA ARG A 55 5.09 -13.60 2.86
C ARG A 55 4.53 -12.44 2.00
N LYS A 56 5.15 -12.18 0.85
CA LYS A 56 4.76 -11.17 -0.11
C LYS A 56 3.49 -11.56 -0.89
N SER A 57 3.27 -12.85 -1.23
CA SER A 57 2.05 -13.29 -1.94
C SER A 57 0.82 -13.26 -1.03
N MET A 58 0.95 -13.70 0.22
CA MET A 58 -0.14 -13.67 1.20
C MET A 58 -0.67 -12.26 1.44
N PHE A 59 0.21 -11.26 1.47
CA PHE A 59 -0.17 -9.85 1.63
C PHE A 59 -0.85 -9.25 0.37
N GLY A 60 -0.61 -9.85 -0.80
CA GLY A 60 -1.30 -9.48 -2.04
C GLY A 60 -2.76 -9.91 -2.02
N TYR A 61 -3.03 -11.15 -1.60
CA TYR A 61 -4.39 -11.68 -1.55
C TYR A 61 -5.29 -10.98 -0.52
N SER A 62 -4.75 -10.64 0.65
CA SER A 62 -5.52 -9.88 1.65
C SER A 62 -5.92 -8.48 1.16
N ARG A 63 -5.08 -7.84 0.33
CA ARG A 63 -5.37 -6.54 -0.27
C ARG A 63 -6.60 -6.59 -1.18
N LYS A 64 -6.81 -7.69 -1.91
CA LYS A 64 -7.97 -7.85 -2.82
C LYS A 64 -9.30 -7.82 -2.06
N LEU A 65 -9.35 -8.33 -0.83
CA LEU A 65 -10.56 -8.22 0.01
C LEU A 65 -10.87 -6.76 0.38
N LEU A 66 -9.85 -5.94 0.62
CA LEU A 66 -10.03 -4.51 0.92
C LEU A 66 -10.55 -3.72 -0.28
N ILE A 67 -10.24 -4.16 -1.51
CA ILE A 67 -10.76 -3.54 -2.73
C ILE A 67 -12.30 -3.61 -2.75
N PHE A 68 -12.90 -4.74 -2.39
CA PHE A 68 -14.36 -4.84 -2.29
C PHE A 68 -14.94 -3.86 -1.27
N GLY A 69 -14.29 -3.68 -0.12
CA GLY A 69 -14.69 -2.68 0.87
C GLY A 69 -14.68 -1.26 0.29
N ILE A 70 -13.64 -0.91 -0.47
CA ILE A 70 -13.52 0.42 -1.08
C ILE A 70 -14.56 0.63 -2.19
N VAL A 71 -14.84 -0.38 -3.01
CA VAL A 71 -15.90 -0.31 -4.04
C VAL A 71 -17.27 -0.11 -3.41
N ILE A 72 -17.57 -0.82 -2.31
CA ILE A 72 -18.82 -0.62 -1.56
C ILE A 72 -18.91 0.80 -1.01
N MET A 73 -17.83 1.31 -0.41
CA MET A 73 -17.78 2.68 0.09
C MET A 73 -17.97 3.72 -1.02
N ALA A 74 -17.37 3.52 -2.19
CA ALA A 74 -17.55 4.39 -3.35
C ALA A 74 -19.01 4.42 -3.83
N ASN A 75 -19.67 3.26 -3.85
CA ASN A 75 -21.10 3.15 -4.20
C ASN A 75 -22.01 3.82 -3.17
N LEU A 76 -21.72 3.67 -1.87
CA LEU A 76 -22.45 4.40 -0.82
C LEU A 76 -22.27 5.92 -0.97
N MET A 77 -21.06 6.38 -1.30
CA MET A 77 -20.80 7.79 -1.55
C MET A 77 -21.53 8.29 -2.80
N ASP A 78 -21.57 7.52 -3.90
CA ASP A 78 -22.34 7.89 -5.09
C ASP A 78 -23.83 8.04 -4.80
N GLN A 79 -24.39 7.20 -3.93
CA GLN A 79 -25.78 7.28 -3.51
C GLN A 79 -26.06 8.55 -2.69
N ILE A 80 -25.16 8.90 -1.77
CA ILE A 80 -25.29 10.09 -0.92
C ILE A 80 -25.09 11.39 -1.72
N LEU A 81 -24.14 11.38 -2.66
CA LEU A 81 -23.77 12.55 -3.47
C LEU A 81 -24.54 12.65 -4.79
N GLU A 82 -25.47 11.73 -5.04
CA GLU A 82 -26.29 11.65 -6.27
C GLU A 82 -25.45 11.66 -7.57
N LEU A 83 -24.26 11.07 -7.52
CA LEU A 83 -23.28 11.06 -8.62
C LEU A 83 -23.58 10.02 -9.71
N ASN A 84 -24.73 9.33 -9.66
CA ASN A 84 -25.16 8.34 -10.64
C ASN A 84 -24.13 7.23 -10.93
N GLY A 85 -23.34 6.84 -9.93
CA GLY A 85 -22.35 5.76 -10.07
C GLY A 85 -20.99 6.19 -10.61
N VAL A 86 -20.75 7.49 -10.85
CA VAL A 86 -19.49 7.99 -11.43
C VAL A 86 -18.29 7.65 -10.55
N LEU A 87 -18.39 7.83 -9.23
CA LEU A 87 -17.29 7.53 -8.31
C LEU A 87 -17.00 6.03 -8.26
N SER A 88 -18.03 5.20 -8.26
CA SER A 88 -17.96 3.74 -8.27
C SER A 88 -17.29 3.24 -9.54
N ILE A 89 -17.70 3.76 -10.70
CA ILE A 89 -17.11 3.42 -12.00
C ILE A 89 -15.63 3.82 -12.01
N ALA A 90 -15.30 5.05 -11.59
CA ALA A 90 -13.92 5.50 -11.52
C ALA A 90 -13.07 4.64 -10.59
N THR A 91 -13.60 4.30 -9.41
CA THR A 91 -12.95 3.43 -8.42
C THR A 91 -12.73 2.03 -8.99
N ILE A 92 -13.73 1.44 -9.63
CA ILE A 92 -13.64 0.13 -10.26
C ILE A 92 -12.60 0.13 -11.39
N LEU A 93 -12.61 1.14 -12.25
CA LEU A 93 -11.62 1.28 -13.34
C LEU A 93 -10.20 1.41 -12.79
N TYR A 94 -10.01 2.17 -11.72
CA TYR A 94 -8.73 2.27 -11.02
C TYR A 94 -8.24 0.90 -10.55
N TYR A 95 -9.12 0.09 -9.95
CA TYR A 95 -8.75 -1.25 -9.50
C TYR A 95 -8.58 -2.25 -10.65
N ILE A 96 -9.35 -2.16 -11.73
CA ILE A 96 -9.11 -2.95 -12.95
C ILE A 96 -7.71 -2.66 -13.50
N GLY A 97 -7.30 -1.40 -13.53
CA GLY A 97 -5.93 -1.02 -13.92
C GLY A 97 -4.87 -1.65 -13.03
N ASN A 98 -5.07 -1.63 -11.70
CA ASN A 98 -4.16 -2.26 -10.74
C ASN A 98 -4.10 -3.80 -10.91
N GLU A 99 -5.22 -4.45 -11.15
CA GLU A 99 -5.28 -5.89 -11.41
C GLU A 99 -4.62 -6.24 -12.75
N GLY A 100 -4.87 -5.44 -13.79
CA GLY A 100 -4.19 -5.56 -15.08
C GLY A 100 -2.67 -5.45 -14.96
N LEU A 101 -2.19 -4.54 -14.11
CA LEU A 101 -0.75 -4.38 -13.83
C LEU A 101 -0.16 -5.64 -13.17
N SER A 102 -0.86 -6.21 -12.19
CA SER A 102 -0.48 -7.45 -11.51
C SER A 102 -0.45 -8.65 -12.47
N ILE A 103 -1.45 -8.76 -13.34
CA ILE A 103 -1.52 -9.77 -14.40
C ILE A 103 -0.30 -9.66 -15.31
N VAL A 104 0.02 -8.45 -15.79
CA VAL A 104 1.16 -8.24 -16.68
C VAL A 104 2.47 -8.64 -15.98
N GLU A 105 2.66 -8.28 -14.71
CA GLU A 105 3.82 -8.74 -13.92
C GLU A 105 3.91 -10.28 -13.91
N ASN A 106 2.80 -10.97 -13.68
CA ASN A 106 2.76 -12.42 -13.66
C ASN A 106 3.07 -13.01 -15.05
N LEU A 107 2.53 -12.43 -16.12
CA LEU A 107 2.76 -12.86 -17.51
C LEU A 107 4.21 -12.69 -17.96
N VAL A 108 4.87 -11.59 -17.59
CA VAL A 108 6.29 -11.34 -17.87
C VAL A 108 7.16 -12.43 -17.24
N ILE A 109 6.86 -12.80 -15.99
CA ILE A 109 7.58 -13.88 -15.28
C ILE A 109 7.33 -15.24 -15.95
N LEU A 110 6.10 -15.47 -16.41
CA LEU A 110 5.71 -16.68 -17.14
C LEU A 110 6.32 -16.77 -18.55
N GLY A 111 6.98 -15.71 -19.03
CA GLY A 111 7.58 -15.66 -20.38
C GLY A 111 6.55 -15.44 -21.49
N VAL A 112 5.35 -14.96 -21.17
CA VAL A 112 4.34 -14.59 -22.17
C VAL A 112 4.75 -13.25 -22.79
N PRO A 113 4.76 -13.10 -24.13
CA PRO A 113 5.11 -11.84 -24.76
C PRO A 113 4.09 -10.75 -24.39
N VAL A 114 4.58 -9.70 -23.75
CA VAL A 114 3.82 -8.51 -23.36
C VAL A 114 4.35 -7.32 -24.16
N PRO A 115 3.49 -6.38 -24.60
CA PRO A 115 3.94 -5.13 -25.22
C PRO A 115 5.00 -4.39 -24.39
N GLU A 116 6.09 -3.96 -25.05
CA GLU A 116 7.25 -3.34 -24.39
C GLU A 116 6.89 -2.11 -23.55
N PHE A 117 5.93 -1.29 -24.02
CA PHE A 117 5.48 -0.09 -23.30
C PHE A 117 4.88 -0.39 -21.91
N LEU A 118 4.31 -1.59 -21.71
CA LEU A 118 3.78 -2.01 -20.42
C LEU A 118 4.91 -2.49 -19.49
N ALA A 119 5.85 -3.27 -20.03
CA ALA A 119 6.99 -3.79 -19.28
C ALA A 119 7.90 -2.66 -18.77
N GLU A 120 8.13 -1.63 -19.59
CA GLU A 120 8.95 -0.48 -19.22
C GLU A 120 8.29 0.37 -18.11
N LYS A 121 7.00 0.68 -18.24
CA LYS A 121 6.25 1.41 -17.21
C LYS A 121 6.20 0.65 -15.88
N LEU A 122 6.06 -0.67 -15.94
CA LEU A 122 6.14 -1.55 -14.77
C LEU A 122 7.50 -1.47 -14.06
N ALA A 123 8.60 -1.51 -14.81
CA ALA A 123 9.94 -1.40 -14.26
C ALA A 123 10.17 -0.06 -13.54
N ILE A 124 9.64 1.04 -14.11
CA ILE A 124 9.68 2.37 -13.50
C ILE A 124 8.88 2.40 -12.19
N LEU A 125 7.66 1.84 -12.17
CA LEU A 125 6.83 1.77 -10.96
C LEU A 125 7.43 0.87 -9.88
N ALA A 126 8.11 -0.21 -10.26
CA ALA A 126 8.81 -1.10 -9.34
C ALA A 126 10.00 -0.40 -8.65
N ASN A 127 10.76 0.41 -9.40
CA ASN A 127 11.85 1.24 -8.88
C ASN A 127 11.35 2.49 -8.14
N GLY A 128 10.16 2.99 -8.51
CA GLY A 128 9.56 4.21 -8.00
C GLY A 128 8.47 4.01 -6.97
N LYS A 129 8.52 2.96 -6.12
CA LYS A 129 7.61 2.76 -4.97
C LYS A 129 7.77 3.88 -3.91
N ARG A 130 7.44 5.12 -4.26
CA ARG A 130 6.99 6.12 -3.31
C ARG A 130 5.54 5.79 -3.02
N SER A 131 5.33 5.21 -1.85
CA SER A 131 3.99 4.95 -1.35
C SER A 131 3.26 6.29 -1.27
N ILE A 132 2.06 6.38 -1.83
CA ILE A 132 1.16 7.54 -1.67
C ILE A 132 0.94 7.87 -0.19
N THR A 133 1.13 6.88 0.71
CA THR A 133 1.13 7.09 2.16
C THR A 133 2.25 8.00 2.65
N THR A 134 3.38 8.08 1.94
CA THR A 134 4.51 8.94 2.29
C THR A 134 4.19 10.39 1.92
N ASP A 135 3.65 10.63 0.73
CA ASP A 135 3.29 11.96 0.26
C ASP A 135 2.14 12.57 1.10
N ILE A 136 1.12 11.75 1.44
CA ILE A 136 0.03 12.18 2.34
C ILE A 136 0.56 12.44 3.76
N LYS A 137 1.47 11.60 4.28
CA LYS A 137 2.04 11.81 5.61
C LYS A 137 2.90 13.07 5.66
N GLU A 138 3.62 13.40 4.60
CA GLU A 138 4.37 14.65 4.49
C GLU A 138 3.44 15.87 4.44
N GLU A 139 2.37 15.82 3.64
CA GLU A 139 1.42 16.94 3.51
C GLU A 139 0.61 17.22 4.79
N PHE A 140 0.28 16.16 5.57
CA PHE A 140 -0.36 16.30 6.88
C PHE A 140 0.62 16.64 8.02
N SER A 141 1.89 16.24 7.90
CA SER A 141 2.92 16.58 8.89
C SER A 141 3.44 18.01 8.73
N THR A 142 3.36 18.60 7.52
CA THR A 142 3.79 20.00 7.29
C THR A 142 2.74 21.03 7.68
N LYS A 143 1.46 20.66 7.81
CA LYS A 143 0.37 21.62 8.12
C LYS A 143 0.02 21.76 9.61
N ASN A 144 0.67 21.00 10.51
CA ASN A 144 0.37 21.00 11.95
C ASN A 144 1.62 21.01 12.87
N SER A 145 2.73 21.63 12.44
CA SER A 145 3.77 22.03 13.40
C SER A 145 3.50 23.47 13.84
N PRO A 146 3.18 23.72 15.13
CA PRO A 146 3.41 25.04 15.71
C PRO A 146 4.90 25.38 15.54
N ASP A 147 5.21 26.57 15.04
CA ASP A 147 6.57 27.09 14.92
C ASP A 147 7.25 27.10 16.31
N LEU A 148 7.94 26.01 16.63
CA LEU A 148 8.86 25.91 17.75
C LEU A 148 10.26 26.20 17.20
N PRO A 149 11.00 27.19 17.75
CA PRO A 149 12.33 27.52 17.27
C PRO A 149 13.30 26.42 17.74
N GLY A 150 13.48 25.41 16.89
CA GLY A 150 14.37 24.27 17.14
C GLY A 150 15.38 24.12 16.00
N GLY A 151 16.24 25.12 15.82
CA GLY A 151 17.47 24.94 15.05
C GLY A 151 18.46 24.12 15.88
N GLU A 152 19.06 23.09 15.31
CA GLU A 152 20.19 22.38 15.91
C GLU A 152 21.35 23.37 16.09
N VAL A 153 21.54 23.84 17.33
CA VAL A 153 22.74 24.61 17.69
C VAL A 153 23.83 23.61 18.01
N GLU A 154 24.77 23.42 17.08
CA GLU A 154 25.98 22.64 17.31
C GLU A 154 26.88 23.39 18.30
N VAL A 155 26.75 23.09 19.60
CA VAL A 155 27.58 23.71 20.64
C VAL A 155 28.97 23.03 20.64
N LYS A 156 29.94 23.67 19.98
CA LYS A 156 31.35 23.29 20.07
C LYS A 156 31.91 23.68 21.44
N VAL A 157 31.88 22.76 22.39
CA VAL A 157 32.53 22.94 23.70
C VAL A 157 34.05 22.72 23.53
N LYS A 158 34.81 23.80 23.57
CA LYS A 158 36.28 23.77 23.62
C LYS A 158 36.70 23.76 25.09
N VAL A 159 36.97 22.58 25.64
CA VAL A 159 37.44 22.43 27.02
C VAL A 159 38.92 22.80 27.07
N GLU A 160 39.31 23.70 27.97
CA GLU A 160 40.71 24.10 28.14
C GLU A 160 41.53 23.00 28.85
N PRO A 161 42.83 22.86 28.54
CA PRO A 161 43.66 21.76 29.06
C PRO A 161 43.82 21.73 30.59
N GLU A 162 43.61 22.85 31.27
CA GLU A 162 43.75 22.94 32.72
C GLU A 162 42.58 22.30 33.48
N GLU A 163 41.36 22.36 32.94
CA GLU A 163 40.17 21.75 33.54
C GLU A 163 40.22 20.21 33.49
N ILE A 164 40.84 19.66 32.45
CA ILE A 164 41.04 18.21 32.29
C ILE A 164 42.01 17.67 33.34
N LYS A 165 43.09 18.40 33.65
CA LYS A 165 44.05 18.02 34.70
C LYS A 165 43.42 18.04 36.10
N ALA A 166 42.58 19.05 36.38
CA ALA A 166 41.88 19.16 37.66
C ALA A 166 40.88 18.00 37.87
N MET A 167 40.20 17.56 36.82
CA MET A 167 39.28 16.42 36.85
C MET A 167 40.00 15.07 37.00
N ASN A 168 41.08 14.85 36.25
CA ASN A 168 41.84 13.59 36.31
C ASN A 168 42.47 13.39 37.70
N SER A 169 42.93 14.47 38.33
CA SER A 169 43.48 14.42 39.70
C SER A 169 42.42 14.14 40.77
N LYS A 170 41.16 14.57 40.56
CA LYS A 170 40.09 14.46 41.57
C LYS A 170 39.33 13.14 41.48
N TYR A 171 39.23 12.55 40.29
CA TYR A 171 38.39 11.38 40.04
C TYR A 171 39.11 10.22 39.33
N GLY A 172 40.40 10.34 39.02
CA GLY A 172 41.22 9.24 38.47
C GLY A 172 40.82 8.76 37.07
N MET A 173 40.01 9.52 36.32
CA MET A 173 39.68 9.20 34.93
C MET A 173 40.73 9.77 33.98
N GLU A 174 41.29 8.97 33.07
CA GLU A 174 42.07 9.47 31.94
C GLU A 174 41.12 9.77 30.76
N MET A 175 40.76 11.04 30.57
CA MET A 175 40.03 11.46 29.38
C MET A 175 41.00 11.68 28.21
N TYR A 176 40.84 10.88 27.15
CA TYR A 176 41.59 11.05 25.90
C TYR A 176 41.17 12.34 25.18
N SER A 177 42.13 13.23 24.97
CA SER A 177 41.98 14.38 24.06
C SER A 177 41.91 13.86 22.63
N ASN A 178 40.76 14.02 21.98
CA ASN A 178 40.61 13.72 20.56
C ASN A 178 41.26 14.84 19.73
N ASP A 179 42.60 14.85 19.71
CA ASP A 179 43.36 15.60 18.72
C ASP A 179 43.96 14.62 17.72
N LYS A 180 43.20 14.34 16.66
CA LYS A 180 43.76 13.94 15.37
C LYS A 180 43.15 14.80 14.27
N LYS A 181 43.79 15.95 14.05
CA LYS A 181 43.97 16.52 12.72
C LYS A 181 44.95 15.62 11.93
N GLY A 182 44.59 15.27 10.70
CA GLY A 182 45.47 14.57 9.75
C GLY A 182 44.80 13.38 9.10
#